data_AF-A4X927-F1
#
_entry.id   AF-A4X927-F1
#
_cell.length_a   1.000
_cell.length_b   1.000
_cell.length_c   1.000
_cell.angle_alpha   90.00
_cell.angle_beta   90.00
_cell.angle_gamma   90.00
#
_symmetry.space_group_name_H-M   'P 1'
#
loop_
_entity.id
_entity.type
_entity.pdbx_description
1 polymer ?
#
loop_
_entity_poly.entity_id
_entity_poly.type
_entity_poly.pdbx_seq_one_letter_code
_entity_poly.pdbx_strand_id
1 'polypeptide(L)'
;MSVSWWVWAILIVAVAVMLSIDLFFHRDNHVIGFREAAVWSSIWIAAGVAFGGILWVWQGGEVAGTYFAGYLIEKALSIDNVFIFALIFGYFAVPAAFQHKVLFWGVIGALVFRMVFIIVGAELLESFFWTAYLFGAFLIFTGYKMAFRRGGETPPDRNLVVRIVRRIIPTDSAYHGDRFFTRINGTRVATLLFVVLIAVEATDLIFALDSVATILAITTSTFIVWTANAFALLGLRSLYFCLAGLLRRFVHLHYGLAVLLAFAGVKLILSETPVGKLPIPATLGVIVATITVSIGWSLHSTRGNTSAAAENRPEVGASADA
;
A
#
# COMPACT_ATOMS: atom_id res chain seq x y z
N MET A 1 29.61 -5.49 -11.45
CA MET A 1 29.59 -6.63 -12.40
C MET A 1 28.51 -6.35 -13.44
N SER A 2 28.84 -6.30 -14.73
CA SER A 2 27.85 -6.10 -15.79
C SER A 2 27.11 -7.42 -16.05
N VAL A 3 25.86 -7.51 -15.58
CA VAL A 3 24.98 -8.64 -15.91
C VAL A 3 24.63 -8.56 -17.40
N SER A 4 24.73 -9.70 -18.09
CA SER A 4 24.46 -9.76 -19.53
C SER A 4 23.01 -9.37 -19.85
N TRP A 5 22.80 -8.67 -20.97
CA TRP A 5 21.48 -8.15 -21.38
C TRP A 5 20.41 -9.25 -21.53
N TRP A 6 20.79 -10.47 -21.89
CA TRP A 6 19.86 -11.60 -22.04
C TRP A 6 19.30 -12.07 -20.68
N VAL A 7 20.06 -11.95 -19.59
CA VAL A 7 19.59 -12.26 -18.23
C VAL A 7 18.53 -11.25 -17.80
N TRP A 8 18.74 -9.97 -18.11
CA TRP A 8 17.72 -8.94 -17.91
C TRP A 8 16.45 -9.22 -18.71
N ALA A 9 16.59 -9.62 -19.98
CA ALA A 9 15.43 -9.96 -20.81
C ALA A 9 14.64 -11.14 -20.22
N ILE A 10 15.31 -12.21 -19.81
CA ILE A 10 14.66 -13.37 -19.15
C ILE A 10 13.92 -12.93 -17.88
N LEU A 11 14.56 -12.10 -17.05
CA LEU A 11 13.96 -11.63 -15.81
C LEU A 11 12.73 -10.75 -16.07
N ILE A 12 12.81 -9.79 -16.99
CA ILE A 12 11.67 -8.92 -17.33
C ILE A 12 10.51 -9.76 -17.87
N VAL A 13 10.79 -10.74 -18.73
CA VAL A 13 9.77 -11.67 -19.23
C VAL A 13 9.18 -12.49 -18.08
N ALA A 14 10.00 -13.00 -17.15
CA ALA A 14 9.52 -13.73 -15.98
C ALA A 14 8.60 -12.87 -15.11
N VAL A 15 8.99 -11.63 -14.80
CA VAL A 15 8.18 -10.67 -14.04
C VAL A 15 6.87 -10.35 -14.80
N ALA A 16 6.93 -10.14 -16.11
CA ALA A 16 5.76 -9.89 -16.93
C ALA A 16 4.79 -11.09 -16.96
N VAL A 17 5.32 -12.32 -17.04
CA VAL A 17 4.53 -13.56 -16.94
C VAL A 17 3.89 -13.66 -15.56
N MET A 18 4.63 -13.40 -14.49
CA MET A 18 4.10 -13.40 -13.12
C MET A 18 2.97 -12.38 -12.95
N LEU A 19 3.14 -11.15 -13.44
CA LEU A 19 2.08 -10.13 -13.45
C LEU A 19 0.87 -10.54 -14.30
N SER A 20 1.11 -11.22 -15.42
CA SER A 20 0.03 -11.72 -16.28
C SER A 20 -0.77 -12.82 -15.61
N ILE A 21 -0.09 -13.73 -14.89
CA ILE A 21 -0.72 -14.76 -14.06
C ILE A 21 -1.56 -14.08 -12.96
N ASP A 22 -0.99 -13.10 -12.26
CA ASP A 22 -1.68 -12.34 -11.22
C ASP A 22 -2.99 -11.72 -11.74
N LEU A 23 -2.92 -11.07 -12.91
CA LEU A 23 -4.06 -10.44 -13.58
C LEU A 23 -5.11 -11.48 -14.01
N PHE A 24 -4.66 -12.63 -14.52
CA PHE A 24 -5.55 -13.68 -15.01
C PHE A 24 -6.38 -14.29 -13.87
N PHE A 25 -5.73 -14.62 -12.74
CA PHE A 25 -6.41 -15.23 -11.59
C PHE A 25 -7.35 -14.27 -10.86
N HIS A 26 -7.18 -12.96 -11.03
CA HIS A 26 -7.97 -11.93 -10.34
C HIS A 26 -8.70 -11.00 -11.32
N ARG A 27 -9.04 -11.52 -12.50
CA ARG A 27 -9.78 -10.78 -13.52
C ARG A 27 -11.21 -10.46 -13.07
N ASP A 28 -11.78 -11.30 -12.22
CA ASP A 28 -13.12 -11.11 -11.69
C ASP A 28 -13.09 -10.11 -10.53
N ASN A 29 -14.03 -9.17 -10.53
CA ASN A 29 -14.14 -8.07 -9.55
C ASN A 29 -14.58 -8.54 -8.13
N HIS A 30 -14.23 -9.78 -7.79
CA HIS A 30 -14.49 -10.44 -6.52
C HIS A 30 -13.70 -9.78 -5.38
N VAL A 31 -14.33 -9.65 -4.22
CA VAL A 31 -13.70 -9.10 -3.02
C VAL A 31 -12.83 -10.18 -2.38
N ILE A 32 -11.51 -10.10 -2.61
CA ILE A 32 -10.54 -11.04 -2.05
C ILE A 32 -10.68 -11.10 -0.52
N GLY A 33 -10.94 -12.31 -0.03
CA GLY A 33 -11.03 -12.61 1.40
C GLY A 33 -9.65 -12.71 2.05
N PHE A 34 -9.58 -12.62 3.39
CA PHE A 34 -8.31 -12.69 4.12
C PHE A 34 -7.53 -13.98 3.87
N ARG A 35 -8.21 -15.15 3.86
CA ARG A 35 -7.56 -16.46 3.65
C ARG A 35 -6.93 -16.55 2.26
N GLU A 36 -7.66 -16.13 1.25
CA GLU A 36 -7.19 -16.10 -0.14
C GLU A 36 -6.01 -15.14 -0.29
N ALA A 37 -6.11 -13.93 0.26
CA ALA A 37 -5.02 -12.96 0.26
C ALA A 37 -3.76 -13.49 0.98
N ALA A 38 -3.92 -14.21 2.08
CA ALA A 38 -2.81 -14.82 2.81
C ALA A 38 -2.12 -15.91 1.97
N VAL A 39 -2.89 -16.79 1.31
CA VAL A 39 -2.33 -17.83 0.42
C VAL A 39 -1.55 -17.19 -0.73
N TRP A 40 -2.13 -16.20 -1.42
CA TRP A 40 -1.43 -15.49 -2.49
C TRP A 40 -0.17 -14.79 -1.97
N SER A 41 -0.24 -14.14 -0.81
CA SER A 41 0.93 -13.52 -0.18
C SER A 41 2.04 -14.54 0.09
N SER A 42 1.69 -15.74 0.59
CA SER A 42 2.64 -16.84 0.78
C SER A 42 3.25 -17.32 -0.53
N ILE A 43 2.47 -17.43 -1.61
CA ILE A 43 2.97 -17.81 -2.94
C ILE A 43 4.00 -16.79 -3.44
N TRP A 44 3.69 -15.49 -3.33
CA TRP A 44 4.61 -14.43 -3.74
C TRP A 44 5.89 -14.39 -2.91
N ILE A 45 5.78 -14.61 -1.59
CA ILE A 45 6.95 -14.72 -0.72
C ILE A 45 7.80 -15.93 -1.10
N ALA A 46 7.17 -17.09 -1.34
CA ALA A 46 7.86 -18.30 -1.76
C ALA A 46 8.58 -18.10 -3.11
N ALA A 47 7.97 -17.39 -4.06
CA ALA A 47 8.60 -17.07 -5.33
C ALA A 47 9.84 -16.19 -5.17
N GLY A 48 9.78 -15.15 -4.31
CA GLY A 48 10.93 -14.31 -3.99
C GLY A 48 12.05 -15.09 -3.30
N VAL A 49 11.72 -16.01 -2.39
CA VAL A 49 12.69 -16.88 -1.72
C VAL A 49 13.30 -17.88 -2.71
N ALA A 50 12.48 -18.48 -3.57
CA ALA A 50 12.94 -19.42 -4.59
C ALA A 50 13.93 -18.76 -5.56
N PHE A 51 13.69 -17.50 -5.97
CA PHE A 51 14.64 -16.76 -6.79
C PHE A 51 15.98 -16.53 -6.07
N GLY A 52 15.96 -16.22 -4.76
CA GLY A 52 17.19 -16.15 -3.97
C GLY A 52 17.93 -17.50 -3.89
N GLY A 53 17.21 -18.62 -3.83
CA GLY A 53 17.78 -19.96 -3.94
C GLY A 53 18.41 -20.24 -5.31
N ILE A 54 17.78 -19.77 -6.40
CA ILE A 54 18.37 -19.84 -7.75
C ILE A 54 19.68 -19.06 -7.80
N LEU A 55 19.71 -17.84 -7.25
CA LEU A 55 20.94 -17.04 -7.17
C LEU A 55 22.02 -17.73 -6.34
N TRP A 56 21.64 -18.42 -5.27
CA TRP A 56 22.59 -19.16 -4.42
C TRP A 56 23.32 -20.25 -5.20
N VAL A 57 22.58 -21.03 -6.00
CA VAL A 57 23.16 -22.11 -6.82
C VAL A 57 23.94 -21.55 -8.02
N TRP A 58 23.49 -20.42 -8.59
CA TRP A 58 24.06 -19.87 -9.81
C TRP A 58 25.28 -18.96 -9.57
N GLN A 59 25.23 -18.08 -8.58
CA GLN A 59 26.23 -17.03 -8.31
C GLN A 59 26.89 -17.14 -6.93
N GLY A 60 26.49 -18.13 -6.12
CA GLY A 60 27.04 -18.37 -4.79
C GLY A 60 26.36 -17.59 -3.68
N GLY A 61 26.80 -17.88 -2.45
CA GLY A 61 26.17 -17.37 -1.23
C GLY A 61 26.29 -15.86 -1.01
N GLU A 62 27.32 -15.22 -1.55
CA GLU A 62 27.52 -13.77 -1.40
C GLU A 62 26.44 -12.98 -2.14
N VAL A 63 26.26 -13.25 -3.44
CA VAL A 63 25.24 -12.59 -4.27
C VAL A 63 23.83 -12.90 -3.77
N ALA A 64 23.58 -14.15 -3.39
CA ALA A 64 22.29 -14.54 -2.82
C ALA A 64 22.03 -13.86 -1.47
N GLY A 65 23.03 -13.75 -0.61
CA GLY A 65 22.95 -13.02 0.66
C GLY A 65 22.61 -11.55 0.46
N THR A 66 23.25 -10.88 -0.50
CA THR A 66 22.92 -9.50 -0.89
C THR A 66 21.48 -9.39 -1.41
N TYR A 67 21.05 -10.31 -2.26
CA TYR A 67 19.65 -10.36 -2.73
C TYR A 67 18.68 -10.54 -1.57
N PHE A 68 18.91 -11.49 -0.65
CA PHE A 68 18.02 -11.72 0.48
C PHE A 68 17.97 -10.53 1.43
N ALA A 69 19.10 -9.88 1.70
CA ALA A 69 19.15 -8.65 2.49
C ALA A 69 18.30 -7.55 1.84
N GLY A 70 18.51 -7.31 0.53
CA GLY A 70 17.71 -6.34 -0.23
C GLY A 70 16.23 -6.69 -0.26
N TYR A 71 15.89 -7.94 -0.54
CA TYR A 71 14.53 -8.44 -0.62
C TYR A 71 13.80 -8.30 0.71
N LEU A 72 14.44 -8.63 1.83
CA LEU A 72 13.84 -8.48 3.17
C LEU A 72 13.64 -7.01 3.53
N ILE A 73 14.59 -6.14 3.21
CA ILE A 73 14.45 -4.69 3.43
C ILE A 73 13.28 -4.15 2.61
N GLU A 74 13.24 -4.42 1.31
CA GLU A 74 12.16 -3.98 0.43
C GLU A 74 10.81 -4.57 0.85
N LYS A 75 10.78 -5.83 1.30
CA LYS A 75 9.55 -6.47 1.77
C LYS A 75 9.06 -5.83 3.07
N ALA A 76 9.94 -5.51 4.00
CA ALA A 76 9.59 -4.80 5.23
C ALA A 76 9.07 -3.38 4.93
N LEU A 77 9.72 -2.65 4.02
CA LEU A 77 9.30 -1.32 3.61
C LEU A 77 7.98 -1.33 2.81
N SER A 78 7.70 -2.40 2.06
CA SER A 78 6.43 -2.54 1.33
C SER A 78 5.19 -2.58 2.24
N ILE A 79 5.35 -2.98 3.51
CA ILE A 79 4.28 -2.92 4.51
C ILE A 79 3.86 -1.46 4.74
N ASP A 80 4.83 -0.54 4.84
CA ASP A 80 4.57 0.90 4.98
C ASP A 80 3.77 1.41 3.76
N ASN A 81 4.15 1.01 2.55
CA ASN A 81 3.45 1.38 1.31
C ASN A 81 1.99 0.90 1.32
N VAL A 82 1.74 -0.32 1.77
CA VAL A 82 0.39 -0.89 1.86
C VAL A 82 -0.51 -0.12 2.83
N PHE A 83 0.02 0.37 3.96
CA PHE A 83 -0.75 1.23 4.86
C PHE A 83 -1.17 2.54 4.20
N ILE A 84 -0.26 3.13 3.44
CA ILE A 84 -0.51 4.38 2.74
C ILE A 84 -1.52 4.18 1.60
N PHE A 85 -1.52 3.02 0.94
CA PHE A 85 -2.56 2.68 -0.02
C PHE A 85 -3.94 2.53 0.64
N ALA A 86 -4.01 1.89 1.81
CA ALA A 86 -5.24 1.82 2.59
C ALA A 86 -5.77 3.20 2.97
N LEU A 87 -4.88 4.14 3.28
CA LEU A 87 -5.24 5.54 3.49
C LEU A 87 -5.80 6.17 2.22
N ILE A 88 -5.07 6.12 1.11
CA ILE A 88 -5.48 6.80 -0.11
C ILE A 88 -6.86 6.28 -0.52
N PHE A 89 -7.08 4.96 -0.44
CA PHE A 89 -8.38 4.36 -0.72
C PHE A 89 -9.47 4.77 0.27
N GLY A 90 -9.17 4.84 1.57
CA GLY A 90 -10.11 5.33 2.57
C GLY A 90 -10.45 6.82 2.39
N TYR A 91 -9.46 7.64 2.06
CA TYR A 91 -9.61 9.08 1.87
C TYR A 91 -10.47 9.41 0.65
N PHE A 92 -10.25 8.71 -0.47
CA PHE A 92 -11.03 8.86 -1.69
C PHE A 92 -12.30 7.98 -1.71
N ALA A 93 -12.58 7.25 -0.63
CA ALA A 93 -13.70 6.31 -0.52
C ALA A 93 -13.77 5.36 -1.73
N VAL A 94 -12.62 4.78 -2.11
CA VAL A 94 -12.49 3.92 -3.29
C VAL A 94 -13.27 2.62 -3.06
N PRO A 95 -14.26 2.30 -3.90
CA PRO A 95 -14.99 1.04 -3.82
C PRO A 95 -14.05 -0.16 -3.87
N ALA A 96 -14.29 -1.17 -3.02
CA ALA A 96 -13.41 -2.33 -2.87
C ALA A 96 -13.13 -3.06 -4.20
N ALA A 97 -14.12 -3.10 -5.10
CA ALA A 97 -13.99 -3.70 -6.42
C ALA A 97 -12.93 -3.02 -7.31
N PHE A 98 -12.67 -1.73 -7.12
CA PHE A 98 -11.71 -0.98 -7.95
C PHE A 98 -10.31 -0.85 -7.34
N GLN A 99 -10.17 -1.14 -6.04
CA GLN A 99 -8.87 -1.12 -5.35
C GLN A 99 -7.88 -2.08 -6.01
N HIS A 100 -8.35 -3.26 -6.44
CA HIS A 100 -7.55 -4.25 -7.17
C HIS A 100 -6.88 -3.65 -8.41
N LYS A 101 -7.67 -2.94 -9.23
CA LYS A 101 -7.20 -2.33 -10.47
C LYS A 101 -6.14 -1.26 -10.20
N VAL A 102 -6.36 -0.41 -9.19
CA VAL A 102 -5.39 0.61 -8.82
C VAL A 102 -4.10 -0.01 -8.31
N LEU A 103 -4.16 -1.04 -7.48
CA LEU A 103 -2.96 -1.74 -6.97
C LEU A 103 -2.17 -2.41 -8.09
N PHE A 104 -2.85 -3.04 -9.05
CA PHE A 104 -2.18 -3.69 -10.19
C PHE A 104 -1.41 -2.70 -11.05
N TRP A 105 -2.06 -1.60 -11.47
CA TRP A 105 -1.39 -0.53 -12.20
C TRP A 105 -0.32 0.16 -11.35
N GLY A 106 -0.59 0.32 -10.05
CA GLY A 106 0.32 0.80 -9.02
C GLY A 106 1.65 0.03 -8.97
N VAL A 107 1.57 -1.31 -8.97
CA VAL A 107 2.77 -2.17 -8.98
C VAL A 107 3.53 -2.03 -10.29
N ILE A 108 2.84 -1.97 -11.43
CA ILE A 108 3.50 -1.79 -12.74
C ILE A 108 4.25 -0.45 -12.79
N GLY A 109 3.59 0.65 -12.43
CA GLY A 109 4.21 1.97 -12.43
C GLY A 109 5.36 2.03 -11.44
N ALA A 110 5.19 1.50 -10.22
CA ALA A 110 6.26 1.39 -9.24
C ALA A 110 7.50 0.63 -9.79
N LEU A 111 7.33 -0.52 -10.43
CA LEU A 111 8.44 -1.28 -11.02
C LEU A 111 9.19 -0.49 -12.09
N VAL A 112 8.46 0.26 -12.92
CA VAL A 112 9.02 1.10 -13.98
C VAL A 112 9.76 2.29 -13.38
N PHE A 113 9.13 3.05 -12.48
CA PHE A 113 9.75 4.22 -11.86
C PHE A 113 10.97 3.84 -11.01
N ARG A 114 10.90 2.70 -10.30
CA ARG A 114 12.04 2.19 -9.55
C ARG A 114 13.19 1.79 -10.47
N MET A 115 12.92 1.16 -11.63
CA MET A 115 13.97 0.92 -12.63
C MET A 115 14.63 2.24 -13.06
N VAL A 116 13.83 3.26 -13.37
CA VAL A 116 14.33 4.58 -13.76
C VAL A 116 15.22 5.17 -12.65
N PHE A 117 14.78 5.16 -11.40
CA PHE A 117 15.58 5.66 -10.28
C PHE A 117 16.88 4.91 -10.06
N ILE A 118 16.87 3.59 -10.20
CA ILE A 118 18.09 2.79 -10.03
C ILE A 118 19.10 3.09 -11.15
N ILE A 119 18.63 3.33 -12.39
CA ILE A 119 19.49 3.69 -13.53
C ILE A 119 20.02 5.12 -13.39
N VAL A 120 19.16 6.06 -12.99
CA VAL A 120 19.49 7.47 -12.80
C VAL A 120 20.46 7.67 -11.63
N GLY A 121 20.40 6.79 -10.61
CA GLY A 121 21.31 6.77 -9.47
C GLY A 121 20.85 7.65 -8.29
N ALA A 122 21.41 7.35 -7.12
CA ALA A 122 21.01 7.97 -5.84
C ALA A 122 21.30 9.48 -5.75
N GLU A 123 22.30 9.99 -6.46
CA GLU A 123 22.70 11.41 -6.42
C GLU A 123 21.59 12.35 -6.91
N LEU A 124 20.76 11.92 -7.87
CA LEU A 124 19.63 12.74 -8.32
C LEU A 124 18.48 12.75 -7.29
N LEU A 125 18.41 11.74 -6.42
CA LEU A 125 17.34 11.56 -5.44
C LEU A 125 17.52 12.44 -4.22
N GLU A 126 18.76 12.71 -3.80
CA GLU A 126 19.09 13.62 -2.69
C GLU A 126 18.61 15.07 -2.93
N SER A 127 18.38 15.45 -4.19
CA SER A 127 17.86 16.78 -4.55
C SER A 127 16.38 16.98 -4.21
N PHE A 128 15.64 15.93 -3.82
CA PHE A 128 14.19 15.96 -3.60
C PHE A 128 13.74 15.96 -2.13
N PHE A 129 14.63 16.25 -1.18
CA PHE A 129 14.37 16.24 0.27
C PHE A 129 13.10 17.02 0.68
N TRP A 130 12.78 18.14 0.02
CA TRP A 130 11.59 18.96 0.31
C TRP A 130 10.27 18.20 0.11
N THR A 131 10.26 17.19 -0.77
CA THR A 131 9.07 16.37 -1.07
C THR A 131 8.67 15.54 0.15
N ALA A 132 9.65 15.02 0.89
CA ALA A 132 9.43 14.26 2.11
C ALA A 132 8.76 15.12 3.19
N TYR A 133 9.17 16.38 3.35
CA TYR A 133 8.52 17.33 4.25
C TYR A 133 7.07 17.62 3.86
N LEU A 134 6.82 17.90 2.56
CA LEU A 134 5.48 18.19 2.06
C LEU A 134 4.53 16.99 2.26
N PHE A 135 4.96 15.79 1.85
CA PHE A 135 4.15 14.58 1.98
C PHE A 135 4.02 14.14 3.42
N GLY A 136 5.07 14.25 4.23
CA GLY A 136 5.02 13.90 5.65
C GLY A 136 4.03 14.80 6.41
N ALA A 137 4.04 16.11 6.15
CA ALA A 137 3.06 17.04 6.70
C ALA A 137 1.64 16.71 6.23
N PHE A 138 1.47 16.36 4.96
CA PHE A 138 0.18 15.92 4.40
C PHE A 138 -0.35 14.64 5.08
N LEU A 139 0.53 13.65 5.35
CA LEU A 139 0.17 12.42 6.03
C LEU A 139 -0.22 12.65 7.49
N ILE A 140 0.53 13.48 8.22
CA ILE A 140 0.19 13.87 9.61
C ILE A 140 -1.17 14.57 9.65
N PHE A 141 -1.39 15.54 8.75
CA PHE A 141 -2.65 16.26 8.65
C PHE A 141 -3.83 15.31 8.35
N THR A 142 -3.63 14.35 7.44
CA THR A 142 -4.67 13.40 7.07
C THR A 142 -4.96 12.42 8.20
N GLY A 143 -3.93 11.93 8.90
CA GLY A 143 -4.05 11.12 10.12
C GLY A 143 -4.84 11.83 11.20
N TYR A 144 -4.48 13.09 11.49
CA TYR A 144 -5.22 13.94 12.42
C TYR A 144 -6.69 14.07 12.01
N LYS A 145 -6.97 14.47 10.76
CA LYS A 145 -8.35 14.64 10.27
C LYS A 145 -9.15 13.34 10.34
N MET A 146 -8.51 12.19 10.13
CA MET A 146 -9.14 10.88 10.20
C MET A 146 -9.48 10.47 11.64
N ALA A 147 -8.62 10.79 12.62
CA ALA A 147 -8.88 10.51 14.04
C ALA A 147 -10.08 11.30 14.58
N PHE A 148 -10.27 12.53 14.09
CA PHE A 148 -11.31 13.45 14.59
C PHE A 148 -12.59 13.48 13.73
N ARG A 149 -12.68 12.64 12.70
CA ARG A 149 -13.93 12.46 11.92
C ARG A 149 -14.89 11.53 12.68
N ARG A 150 -15.82 12.13 13.44
CA ARG A 150 -16.98 11.42 13.99
C ARG A 150 -17.94 11.03 12.86
N GLY A 151 -18.48 9.81 12.95
CA GLY A 151 -19.28 9.13 11.93
C GLY A 151 -20.24 10.03 11.15
N GLY A 152 -20.19 9.89 9.84
CA GLY A 152 -21.05 10.55 8.88
C GLY A 152 -20.47 10.38 7.48
N GLU A 153 -21.07 9.47 6.71
CA GLU A 153 -20.86 9.36 5.26
C GLU A 153 -21.01 10.76 4.65
N THR A 154 -19.90 11.39 4.31
CA THR A 154 -19.94 12.67 3.60
C THR A 154 -19.70 12.38 2.13
N PRO A 155 -20.56 12.90 1.22
CA PRO A 155 -20.39 12.75 -0.20
C PRO A 155 -18.97 13.16 -0.64
N PRO A 156 -18.37 12.49 -1.65
CA PRO A 156 -17.03 12.77 -2.17
C PRO A 156 -16.76 14.25 -2.52
N ASP A 157 -17.82 15.04 -2.73
CA ASP A 157 -17.79 16.43 -3.17
C ASP A 157 -17.23 17.46 -2.16
N ARG A 158 -16.95 17.08 -0.91
CA ARG A 158 -16.42 18.01 0.12
C ARG A 158 -14.95 17.81 0.51
N ASN A 159 -14.21 16.93 -0.17
CA ASN A 159 -12.82 16.67 0.20
C ASN A 159 -11.83 17.68 -0.42
N LEU A 160 -11.01 18.32 0.42
CA LEU A 160 -10.13 19.43 0.04
C LEU A 160 -9.14 19.04 -1.08
N VAL A 161 -8.63 17.80 -1.06
CA VAL A 161 -7.71 17.29 -2.09
C VAL A 161 -8.45 16.99 -3.39
N VAL A 162 -9.70 16.51 -3.35
CA VAL A 162 -10.52 16.38 -4.58
C VAL A 162 -10.71 17.76 -5.23
N ARG A 163 -10.87 18.81 -4.43
CA ARG A 163 -10.96 20.20 -4.91
C ARG A 163 -9.64 20.74 -5.49
N ILE A 164 -8.50 20.39 -4.87
CA ILE A 164 -7.16 20.76 -5.35
C ILE A 164 -6.84 20.01 -6.65
N VAL A 165 -7.09 18.69 -6.70
CA VAL A 165 -6.91 17.90 -7.91
C VAL A 165 -7.85 18.38 -9.01
N ARG A 166 -9.11 18.72 -8.72
CA ARG A 166 -10.04 19.37 -9.66
C ARG A 166 -9.51 20.65 -10.28
N ARG A 167 -8.63 21.38 -9.56
CA ARG A 167 -8.04 22.62 -10.05
C ARG A 167 -6.87 22.39 -11.00
N ILE A 168 -6.27 21.21 -10.96
CA ILE A 168 -5.12 20.82 -11.78
C ILE A 168 -5.56 19.92 -12.94
N ILE A 169 -6.58 19.07 -12.75
CA ILE A 169 -7.11 18.12 -13.73
C ILE A 169 -8.65 18.22 -13.72
N PRO A 170 -9.32 18.47 -14.87
CA PRO A 170 -10.77 18.36 -14.94
C PRO A 170 -11.16 16.91 -14.64
N THR A 171 -11.76 16.69 -13.46
CA THR A 171 -12.15 15.37 -12.95
C THR A 171 -13.59 15.37 -12.47
N ASP A 172 -14.33 14.34 -12.85
CA ASP A 172 -15.70 14.10 -12.36
C ASP A 172 -15.66 13.50 -10.94
N SER A 173 -16.58 13.91 -10.06
CA SER A 173 -16.72 13.38 -8.69
C SER A 173 -17.34 11.98 -8.65
N ALA A 174 -18.02 11.55 -9.73
CA ALA A 174 -18.61 10.23 -9.80
C ALA A 174 -17.57 9.15 -10.15
N TYR A 175 -17.67 7.99 -9.49
CA TYR A 175 -16.96 6.79 -9.94
C TYR A 175 -17.63 6.25 -11.21
N HIS A 176 -16.93 6.31 -12.35
CA HIS A 176 -17.39 5.79 -13.65
C HIS A 176 -17.06 4.31 -13.85
N GLY A 177 -17.37 3.50 -12.84
CA GLY A 177 -16.95 2.10 -12.80
C GLY A 177 -15.44 1.96 -12.69
N ASP A 178 -14.87 1.02 -13.45
CA ASP A 178 -13.44 0.70 -13.45
C ASP A 178 -12.62 1.56 -14.44
N ARG A 179 -13.24 2.47 -15.19
CA ARG A 179 -12.55 3.24 -16.24
C ARG A 179 -11.68 4.35 -15.64
N PHE A 180 -10.45 4.50 -16.12
CA PHE A 180 -9.59 5.63 -15.75
C PHE A 180 -9.97 6.95 -16.44
N PHE A 181 -10.49 6.85 -17.67
CA PHE A 181 -10.96 8.00 -18.44
C PHE A 181 -12.41 7.76 -18.87
N THR A 182 -13.21 8.82 -18.79
CA THR A 182 -14.60 8.81 -19.27
C THR A 182 -14.82 9.96 -20.25
N ARG A 183 -15.87 9.89 -21.05
CA ARG A 183 -16.30 11.01 -21.91
C ARG A 183 -17.53 11.65 -21.31
N ILE A 184 -17.44 12.95 -20.99
CA ILE A 184 -18.56 13.76 -20.50
C ILE A 184 -18.67 14.95 -21.45
N ASN A 185 -19.86 15.18 -22.02
CA ASN A 185 -20.12 16.27 -22.97
C ASN A 185 -19.14 16.31 -24.18
N GLY A 186 -18.73 15.14 -24.67
CA GLY A 186 -17.83 15.02 -25.84
C GLY A 186 -16.33 15.13 -25.53
N THR A 187 -15.94 15.60 -24.33
CA THR A 187 -14.54 15.74 -23.90
C THR A 187 -14.09 14.53 -23.06
N ARG A 188 -12.84 14.09 -23.23
CA ARG A 188 -12.22 13.07 -22.37
C ARG A 188 -11.83 13.71 -21.03
N VAL A 189 -12.31 13.14 -19.94
CA VAL A 189 -12.12 13.63 -18.57
C VAL A 189 -11.49 12.51 -17.74
N ALA A 190 -10.53 12.86 -16.89
CA ALA A 190 -9.94 11.91 -15.95
C ALA A 190 -10.96 11.56 -14.87
N THR A 191 -11.05 10.28 -14.52
CA THR A 191 -11.93 9.84 -13.43
C THR A 191 -11.23 9.97 -12.08
N LEU A 192 -12.01 9.93 -11.01
CA LEU A 192 -11.47 9.87 -9.64
C LEU A 192 -10.54 8.65 -9.45
N LEU A 193 -10.79 7.53 -10.14
CA LEU A 193 -9.93 6.35 -10.05
C LEU A 193 -8.51 6.59 -10.61
N PHE A 194 -8.39 7.43 -11.65
CA PHE A 194 -7.10 7.81 -12.21
C PHE A 194 -6.33 8.75 -11.27
N VAL A 195 -7.04 9.68 -10.62
CA VAL A 195 -6.46 10.54 -9.57
C VAL A 195 -5.89 9.70 -8.43
N VAL A 196 -6.63 8.69 -7.99
CA VAL A 196 -6.20 7.76 -6.95
C VAL A 196 -4.95 7.00 -7.39
N LEU A 197 -4.91 6.52 -8.64
CA LEU A 197 -3.71 5.87 -9.19
C LEU A 197 -2.50 6.80 -9.16
N ILE A 198 -2.64 8.05 -9.61
CA ILE A 198 -1.55 9.03 -9.55
C ILE A 198 -1.08 9.25 -8.11
N ALA A 199 -2.00 9.36 -7.15
CA ALA A 199 -1.65 9.55 -5.74
C ALA A 199 -0.88 8.35 -5.18
N VAL A 200 -1.28 7.13 -5.53
CA VAL A 200 -0.58 5.88 -5.18
C VAL A 200 0.83 5.87 -5.77
N GLU A 201 0.96 6.14 -7.07
CA GLU A 201 2.25 6.17 -7.78
C GLU A 201 3.19 7.24 -7.23
N ALA A 202 2.70 8.47 -7.03
CA ALA A 202 3.49 9.57 -6.50
C ALA A 202 3.99 9.26 -5.08
N THR A 203 3.17 8.59 -4.28
CA THR A 203 3.56 8.22 -2.92
C THR A 203 4.56 7.06 -2.91
N ASP A 204 4.37 6.04 -3.77
CA ASP A 204 5.36 4.97 -3.93
C ASP A 204 6.70 5.54 -4.41
N LEU A 205 6.68 6.50 -5.34
CA LEU A 205 7.87 7.18 -5.85
C LEU A 205 8.67 7.84 -4.71
N ILE A 206 7.98 8.47 -3.76
CA ILE A 206 8.63 9.12 -2.62
C ILE A 206 9.25 8.09 -1.68
N PHE A 207 8.55 7.00 -1.38
CA PHE A 207 9.12 5.90 -0.59
C PHE A 207 10.23 5.15 -1.34
N ALA A 208 10.18 5.15 -2.67
CA ALA A 208 11.21 4.58 -3.52
C ALA A 208 12.54 5.32 -3.35
N LEU A 209 12.53 6.64 -3.11
CA LEU A 209 13.77 7.41 -2.86
C LEU A 209 14.54 6.85 -1.67
N ASP A 210 13.84 6.61 -0.55
CA ASP A 210 14.44 6.12 0.69
C ASP A 210 14.89 4.65 0.59
N SER A 211 14.02 3.80 0.02
CA SER A 211 14.29 2.37 -0.15
C SER A 211 15.43 2.11 -1.14
N VAL A 212 15.45 2.79 -2.30
CA VAL A 212 16.50 2.68 -3.33
C VAL A 212 17.85 3.17 -2.79
N ALA A 213 17.89 4.29 -2.07
CA ALA A 213 19.13 4.76 -1.45
C ALA A 213 19.67 3.75 -0.40
N THR A 214 18.77 3.15 0.39
CA THR A 214 19.13 2.17 1.42
C THR A 214 19.74 0.90 0.83
N ILE A 215 19.17 0.38 -0.26
CA ILE A 215 19.67 -0.84 -0.89
C ILE A 215 20.92 -0.59 -1.75
N LEU A 216 21.05 0.60 -2.36
CA LEU A 216 22.27 0.99 -3.08
C LEU A 216 23.48 1.14 -2.15
N ALA A 217 23.26 1.46 -0.88
CA ALA A 217 24.31 1.45 0.14
C ALA A 217 24.81 0.03 0.48
N ILE A 218 24.00 -1.00 0.23
CA ILE A 218 24.35 -2.41 0.45
C ILE A 218 25.01 -2.99 -0.80
N THR A 219 24.51 -2.64 -1.99
CA THR A 219 25.04 -3.16 -3.25
C THR A 219 24.93 -2.17 -4.39
N THR A 220 25.99 -2.10 -5.19
CA THR A 220 26.03 -1.32 -6.43
C THR A 220 25.51 -2.11 -7.64
N SER A 221 25.10 -3.36 -7.44
CA SER A 221 24.54 -4.18 -8.50
C SER A 221 23.09 -3.80 -8.79
N THR A 222 22.88 -2.94 -9.79
CA THR A 222 21.55 -2.54 -10.30
C THR A 222 20.63 -3.75 -10.54
N PHE A 223 21.18 -4.88 -11.00
CA PHE A 223 20.42 -6.11 -11.20
C PHE A 223 19.89 -6.69 -9.88
N ILE A 224 20.73 -6.77 -8.85
CA ILE A 224 20.32 -7.30 -7.54
C ILE A 224 19.34 -6.35 -6.86
N VAL A 225 19.59 -5.04 -6.97
CA VAL A 225 18.67 -4.01 -6.47
C VAL A 225 17.29 -4.15 -7.12
N TRP A 226 17.23 -4.15 -8.45
CA TRP A 226 15.95 -4.20 -9.15
C TRP A 226 15.22 -5.54 -8.98
N THR A 227 15.94 -6.67 -8.99
CA THR A 227 15.34 -8.00 -8.75
C THR A 227 14.73 -8.11 -7.35
N ALA A 228 15.49 -7.77 -6.30
CA ALA A 228 15.02 -7.81 -4.91
C ALA A 228 13.76 -6.96 -4.74
N ASN A 229 13.78 -5.77 -5.33
CA ASN A 229 12.67 -4.84 -5.33
C ASN A 229 11.45 -5.39 -6.08
N ALA A 230 11.64 -5.92 -7.27
CA ALA A 230 10.57 -6.49 -8.08
C ALA A 230 9.86 -7.64 -7.37
N PHE A 231 10.61 -8.62 -6.85
CA PHE A 231 10.02 -9.75 -6.11
C PHE A 231 9.34 -9.32 -4.81
N ALA A 232 9.83 -8.27 -4.15
CA ALA A 232 9.16 -7.72 -2.97
C ALA A 232 7.78 -7.11 -3.33
N LEU A 233 7.71 -6.37 -4.45
CA LEU A 233 6.52 -5.65 -4.92
C LEU A 233 5.45 -6.54 -5.57
N LEU A 234 5.82 -7.63 -6.23
CA LEU A 234 4.85 -8.51 -6.91
C LEU A 234 3.74 -9.02 -5.97
N GLY A 235 4.06 -9.25 -4.70
CA GLY A 235 3.09 -9.67 -3.68
C GLY A 235 2.36 -8.53 -2.94
N LEU A 236 2.58 -7.27 -3.33
CA LEU A 236 2.05 -6.11 -2.62
C LEU A 236 0.52 -6.11 -2.59
N ARG A 237 -0.11 -6.49 -3.71
CA ARG A 237 -1.57 -6.56 -3.83
C ARG A 237 -2.18 -7.55 -2.83
N SER A 238 -1.64 -8.77 -2.75
CA SER A 238 -2.06 -9.76 -1.76
C SER A 238 -1.80 -9.29 -0.33
N LEU A 239 -0.68 -8.61 -0.09
CA LEU A 239 -0.36 -8.04 1.22
C LEU A 239 -1.38 -6.96 1.61
N TYR A 240 -1.79 -6.11 0.66
CA TYR A 240 -2.86 -5.14 0.86
C TYR A 240 -4.17 -5.80 1.25
N PHE A 241 -4.63 -6.82 0.53
CA PHE A 241 -5.91 -7.46 0.87
C PHE A 241 -5.84 -8.28 2.16
N CYS A 242 -4.66 -8.81 2.51
CA CYS A 242 -4.40 -9.45 3.79
C CYS A 242 -4.54 -8.41 4.92
N LEU A 243 -3.87 -7.26 4.78
CA LEU A 243 -3.98 -6.16 5.72
C LEU A 243 -5.42 -5.64 5.78
N ALA A 244 -6.00 -5.23 4.66
CA ALA A 244 -7.37 -4.70 4.57
C ALA A 244 -8.41 -5.69 5.13
N GLY A 245 -8.19 -7.00 4.99
CA GLY A 245 -8.99 -8.04 5.63
C GLY A 245 -8.90 -8.03 7.16
N LEU A 246 -7.70 -7.84 7.73
CA LEU A 246 -7.52 -7.59 9.16
C LEU A 246 -8.21 -6.29 9.55
N LEU A 247 -7.97 -5.21 8.80
CA LEU A 247 -8.52 -3.88 9.06
C LEU A 247 -10.05 -3.89 9.14
N ARG A 248 -10.75 -4.54 8.19
CA ARG A 248 -12.23 -4.62 8.17
C ARG A 248 -12.85 -5.35 9.36
N ARG A 249 -12.07 -6.16 10.10
CA ARG A 249 -12.56 -6.95 11.23
C ARG A 249 -12.64 -6.15 12.54
N PHE A 250 -12.18 -4.89 12.56
CA PHE A 250 -12.08 -4.08 13.77
C PHE A 250 -12.82 -2.74 13.64
N VAL A 251 -13.78 -2.51 14.56
CA VAL A 251 -14.76 -1.40 14.54
C VAL A 251 -14.11 -0.02 14.79
N HIS A 252 -12.99 0.01 15.52
CA HIS A 252 -12.31 1.25 15.94
C HIS A 252 -11.05 1.56 15.13
N LEU A 253 -10.84 0.85 14.03
CA LEU A 253 -9.58 0.87 13.30
C LEU A 253 -9.27 2.20 12.61
N HIS A 254 -10.24 3.08 12.43
CA HIS A 254 -9.95 4.41 11.88
C HIS A 254 -8.96 5.19 12.77
N TYR A 255 -8.96 4.95 14.09
CA TYR A 255 -7.93 5.46 15.02
C TYR A 255 -6.57 4.78 14.82
N GLY A 256 -6.55 3.46 14.63
CA GLY A 256 -5.32 2.72 14.32
C GLY A 256 -4.68 3.23 13.02
N LEU A 257 -5.47 3.42 11.97
CA LEU A 257 -4.99 4.01 10.72
C LEU A 257 -4.51 5.45 10.92
N ALA A 258 -5.23 6.26 11.69
CA ALA A 258 -4.80 7.63 12.01
C ALA A 258 -3.44 7.70 12.73
N VAL A 259 -3.17 6.79 13.67
CA VAL A 259 -1.89 6.70 14.37
C VAL A 259 -0.79 6.26 13.41
N LEU A 260 -1.03 5.22 12.62
CA LEU A 260 -0.07 4.76 11.61
C LEU A 260 0.25 5.84 10.57
N LEU A 261 -0.73 6.70 10.25
CA LEU A 261 -0.58 7.82 9.33
C LEU A 261 0.29 8.94 9.88
N ALA A 262 0.01 9.36 11.12
CA ALA A 262 0.85 10.33 11.79
C ALA A 262 2.27 9.79 11.93
N PHE A 263 2.41 8.50 12.28
CA PHE A 263 3.70 7.84 12.39
C PHE A 263 4.47 7.79 11.05
N ALA A 264 3.82 7.39 9.96
CA ALA A 264 4.44 7.36 8.63
C ALA A 264 4.88 8.75 8.17
N GLY A 265 4.04 9.78 8.41
CA GLY A 265 4.39 11.16 8.08
C GLY A 265 5.54 11.71 8.92
N VAL A 266 5.57 11.40 10.22
CA VAL A 266 6.69 11.75 11.12
C VAL A 266 7.97 11.03 10.68
N LYS A 267 7.92 9.74 10.38
CA LYS A 267 9.06 8.97 9.87
C LYS A 267 9.62 9.57 8.59
N LEU A 268 8.73 9.95 7.65
CA LEU A 268 9.10 10.55 6.38
C LEU A 268 9.74 11.94 6.54
N ILE A 269 9.32 12.73 7.53
CA ILE A 269 10.00 14.00 7.85
C ILE A 269 11.35 13.72 8.51
N LEU A 270 11.38 12.80 9.47
CA LEU A 270 12.59 12.49 10.24
C LEU A 270 13.72 11.93 9.38
N SER A 271 13.42 11.22 8.29
CA SER A 271 14.44 10.71 7.36
C SER A 271 15.33 11.79 6.78
N GLU A 272 14.83 13.02 6.67
CA GLU A 272 15.55 14.20 6.15
C GLU A 272 16.13 15.10 7.25
N THR A 273 16.06 14.69 8.51
CA THR A 273 16.59 15.45 9.66
C THR A 273 17.88 14.82 10.21
N PRO A 274 18.65 15.52 11.05
CA PRO A 274 19.85 14.97 11.69
C PRO A 274 19.59 13.73 12.57
N VAL A 275 18.34 13.48 12.94
CA VAL A 275 17.91 12.28 13.69
C VAL A 275 18.05 11.02 12.83
N GLY A 276 17.98 11.17 11.50
CA GLY A 276 18.15 10.08 10.54
C GLY A 276 16.98 9.10 10.49
N LYS A 277 17.18 8.01 9.75
CA LYS A 277 16.15 6.99 9.50
C LYS A 277 15.85 6.20 10.77
N LEU A 278 14.56 6.04 11.06
CA LEU A 278 14.10 5.15 12.13
C LEU A 278 14.51 3.70 11.81
N PRO A 279 15.05 2.94 12.78
CA PRO A 279 15.37 1.54 12.58
C PRO A 279 14.14 0.75 12.11
N ILE A 280 14.34 -0.17 11.16
CA ILE A 280 13.28 -1.05 10.65
C ILE A 280 12.56 -1.78 11.80
N PRO A 281 13.26 -2.35 12.82
CA PRO A 281 12.58 -3.00 13.95
C PRO A 281 11.69 -2.05 14.75
N ALA A 282 12.06 -0.77 14.88
CA ALA A 282 11.25 0.23 15.58
C ALA A 282 9.98 0.55 14.79
N THR A 283 10.10 0.72 13.47
CA THR A 283 8.94 0.92 12.57
C THR A 283 7.97 -0.25 12.68
N LEU A 284 8.47 -1.48 12.53
CA LEU A 284 7.66 -2.69 12.65
C LEU A 284 7.04 -2.82 14.05
N GLY A 285 7.78 -2.49 15.10
CA GLY A 285 7.30 -2.48 16.48
C GLY A 285 6.13 -1.53 16.69
N VAL A 286 6.22 -0.30 16.20
CA VAL A 286 5.11 0.67 16.26
C VAL A 286 3.90 0.18 15.49
N ILE A 287 4.11 -0.39 14.30
CA ILE A 287 3.03 -0.95 13.49
C ILE A 287 2.31 -2.09 14.22
N VAL A 288 3.08 -3.08 14.69
CA VAL A 288 2.56 -4.24 15.42
C VAL A 288 1.86 -3.79 16.70
N ALA A 289 2.44 -2.87 17.46
CA ALA A 289 1.84 -2.33 18.68
C ALA A 289 0.53 -1.60 18.38
N THR A 290 0.52 -0.72 17.38
CA THR A 290 -0.68 0.04 16.99
C THR A 290 -1.81 -0.88 16.55
N ILE A 291 -1.49 -1.89 15.73
CA ILE A 291 -2.45 -2.91 15.31
C ILE A 291 -2.94 -3.70 16.52
N THR A 292 -2.03 -4.20 17.37
CA THR A 292 -2.39 -5.00 18.55
C THR A 292 -3.27 -4.24 19.53
N VAL A 293 -2.97 -2.98 19.81
CA VAL A 293 -3.79 -2.10 20.66
C VAL A 293 -5.15 -1.84 20.02
N SER A 294 -5.18 -1.55 18.71
CA SER A 294 -6.44 -1.33 17.99
C SER A 294 -7.33 -2.58 17.98
N ILE A 295 -6.72 -3.76 17.82
CA ILE A 295 -7.37 -5.07 17.90
C ILE A 295 -7.91 -5.31 19.31
N GLY A 296 -7.06 -5.15 20.34
CA GLY A 296 -7.43 -5.37 21.74
C GLY A 296 -8.58 -4.47 22.18
N TRP A 297 -8.50 -3.18 21.83
CA TRP A 297 -9.55 -2.20 22.10
C TRP A 297 -10.87 -2.55 21.40
N SER A 298 -10.80 -2.97 20.14
CA SER A 298 -12.00 -3.37 19.37
C SER A 298 -12.65 -4.64 19.93
N LEU A 299 -11.87 -5.62 20.40
CA LEU A 299 -12.42 -6.83 21.00
C LEU A 299 -13.05 -6.56 22.37
N HIS A 300 -12.45 -5.64 23.15
CA HIS A 300 -12.99 -5.26 24.46
C HIS A 300 -14.31 -4.49 24.34
N SER A 301 -14.42 -3.55 23.39
CA SER A 301 -15.67 -2.79 23.20
C SER A 301 -16.83 -3.62 22.63
N THR A 302 -16.52 -4.66 21.83
CA THR A 302 -17.56 -5.55 21.28
C THR A 302 -18.13 -6.51 22.33
N ARG A 303 -17.35 -6.87 23.36
CA ARG A 303 -17.82 -7.72 24.47
C ARG A 303 -18.85 -7.03 25.36
N GLY A 304 -18.78 -5.71 25.52
CA GLY A 304 -19.74 -4.94 26.34
C GLY A 304 -21.13 -4.79 25.72
N ASN A 305 -21.26 -4.88 24.40
CA ASN A 305 -22.53 -4.65 23.69
C ASN A 305 -23.42 -5.89 23.54
N THR A 306 -22.93 -7.07 23.95
CA THR A 306 -23.71 -8.32 23.86
C THR A 306 -24.68 -8.46 25.04
N SER A 307 -24.40 -7.84 26.20
CA SER A 307 -25.28 -7.89 27.37
C SER A 307 -26.49 -6.95 27.27
N ALA A 308 -26.38 -5.79 26.60
CA ALA A 308 -27.48 -4.84 26.46
C ALA A 308 -28.53 -5.26 25.41
N ALA A 309 -28.16 -6.13 24.46
CA ALA A 309 -29.09 -6.63 23.43
C ALA A 309 -29.98 -7.79 23.93
N ALA A 310 -29.63 -8.42 25.06
CA ALA A 310 -30.43 -9.48 25.67
C ALA A 310 -31.56 -8.95 26.59
N GLU A 311 -31.44 -7.70 27.06
CA GLU A 311 -32.37 -7.11 28.04
C GLU A 311 -33.53 -6.32 27.41
N ASN A 312 -33.47 -6.03 26.09
CA ASN A 312 -34.53 -5.34 25.33
C ASN A 312 -35.31 -6.30 24.42
N ARG A 313 -35.75 -7.45 24.93
CA ARG A 313 -36.88 -8.16 24.31
C ARG A 313 -38.16 -7.55 24.89
N PRO A 314 -39.02 -6.90 24.10
CA PRO A 314 -40.34 -6.53 24.60
C PRO A 314 -41.09 -7.83 24.91
N GLU A 315 -41.54 -7.96 26.16
CA GLU A 315 -42.53 -8.96 26.55
C GLU A 315 -43.73 -8.81 25.61
N VAL A 316 -43.92 -9.77 24.72
CA VAL A 316 -45.14 -9.89 23.94
C VAL A 316 -46.23 -10.23 24.94
N GLY A 317 -47.00 -9.22 25.33
CA GLY A 317 -48.16 -9.33 26.19
C GLY A 317 -49.13 -10.37 25.64
N ALA A 318 -49.28 -11.48 26.36
CA ALA A 318 -50.37 -12.40 26.19
C ALA A 318 -51.56 -11.92 27.04
N SER A 319 -52.44 -11.16 26.42
CA SER A 319 -53.85 -10.97 26.82
C SER A 319 -54.62 -10.59 25.55
N ALA A 320 -55.82 -11.05 25.23
CA ALA A 320 -56.73 -12.08 25.69
C ALA A 320 -57.84 -12.14 24.60
N ASP A 321 -58.51 -13.29 24.51
CA ASP A 321 -59.90 -13.49 24.06
C ASP A 321 -60.37 -13.04 22.65
N ALA A 322 -60.62 -14.04 21.79
CA ALA A 322 -61.94 -14.35 21.18
C ALA A 322 -61.89 -15.69 20.43
#